data_AF-A0A8D5ZNJ9-F1
#
_entry.id   AF-A0A8D5ZNJ9-F1
#
_cell.length_a   1.000
_cell.length_b   1.000
_cell.length_c   1.000
_cell.angle_alpha   90.00
_cell.angle_beta   90.00
_cell.angle_gamma   90.00
#
_symmetry.space_group_name_H-M   'P 1'
#
loop_
_entity.id
_entity.type
_entity.pdbx_description
1 polymer ?
#
loop_
_entity_poly.entity_id
_entity_poly.type
_entity_poly.pdbx_seq_one_letter_code
_entity_poly.pdbx_strand_id
1 'polypeptide(L)'
;MEVRKELRSLDILFDELEQLTARHVCLVTETNRYDFSVHYSQFFCGKSMITCLQSGTMLLMSYEDIFNDNVWVTKFKIPNEDLELIKEFFKSALTPLYSDSLQY
;
A
#
# COMPACT_ATOMS: atom_id res chain seq x y z
N MET A 1 53.95 -9.81 -1.32
CA MET A 1 52.92 -10.13 -2.33
C MET A 1 51.62 -9.54 -1.79
N GLU A 2 51.27 -8.32 -2.23
CA GLU A 2 50.06 -7.64 -1.77
C GLU A 2 48.84 -8.19 -2.49
N VAL A 3 47.90 -8.76 -1.72
CA VAL A 3 46.59 -9.17 -2.23
C VAL A 3 45.75 -7.90 -2.34
N ARG A 4 45.57 -7.39 -3.57
CA ARG A 4 44.60 -6.32 -3.83
C ARG A 4 43.20 -6.86 -3.52
N LYS A 5 42.56 -6.30 -2.49
CA LYS A 5 41.13 -6.49 -2.23
C LYS A 5 40.37 -5.79 -3.36
N GLU A 6 39.80 -6.54 -4.29
CA GLU A 6 38.87 -5.98 -5.28
C GLU A 6 37.66 -5.39 -4.53
N LEU A 7 37.55 -4.07 -4.54
CA LEU A 7 36.35 -3.37 -4.10
C LEU A 7 35.25 -3.69 -5.12
N ARG A 8 34.20 -4.38 -4.69
CA ARG A 8 32.99 -4.57 -5.51
C ARG A 8 32.38 -3.19 -5.77
N SER A 9 32.11 -2.87 -7.04
CA SER A 9 31.38 -1.65 -7.39
C SER A 9 29.93 -1.76 -6.95
N LEU A 10 29.38 -0.67 -6.42
CA LEU A 10 27.97 -0.52 -6.12
C LEU A 10 27.37 0.39 -7.19
N ASP A 11 26.45 -0.16 -7.98
CA ASP A 11 25.70 0.60 -8.97
C ASP A 11 24.30 0.90 -8.42
N ILE A 12 23.99 2.18 -8.24
CA ILE A 12 22.64 2.64 -7.87
C ILE A 12 21.89 2.92 -9.17
N LEU A 13 20.89 2.10 -9.48
CA LEU A 13 20.11 2.24 -10.71
C LEU A 13 19.07 3.37 -10.62
N PHE A 14 18.57 3.65 -9.42
CA PHE A 14 17.54 4.65 -9.16
C PHE A 14 17.52 5.00 -7.67
N ASP A 15 17.50 6.30 -7.37
CA ASP A 15 17.35 6.85 -6.02
C ASP A 15 16.59 8.17 -6.16
N GLU A 16 15.27 8.13 -5.96
CA GLU A 16 14.41 9.30 -6.08
C GLU A 16 13.67 9.54 -4.76
N LEU A 17 13.49 10.82 -4.45
CA LEU A 17 12.74 11.28 -3.29
C LEU A 17 11.36 11.74 -3.73
N GLU A 18 10.33 11.24 -3.04
CA GLU A 18 8.95 11.67 -3.22
C GLU A 18 8.38 12.23 -1.92
N GLN A 19 7.70 13.38 -2.00
CA GLN A 19 6.79 13.80 -0.95
C GLN A 19 5.46 13.08 -1.12
N LEU A 20 5.26 12.03 -0.33
CA LEU A 20 4.09 11.18 -0.41
C LEU A 20 2.98 11.62 0.56
N THR A 21 1.74 11.56 0.09
CA THR A 21 0.56 11.67 0.95
C THR A 21 0.29 10.32 1.60
N ALA A 22 0.16 10.31 2.91
CA ALA A 22 -0.13 9.12 3.70
C ALA A 22 -1.43 9.27 4.49
N ARG A 23 -2.22 8.20 4.57
CA ARG A 23 -3.34 8.06 5.50
C ARG A 23 -3.05 6.91 6.45
N HIS A 24 -3.02 7.18 7.74
CA HIS A 24 -2.96 6.16 8.78
C HIS A 24 -4.36 6.02 9.39
N VAL A 25 -4.92 4.81 9.36
CA VAL A 25 -6.30 4.55 9.73
C VAL A 25 -6.36 3.36 10.67
N CYS A 26 -7.08 3.52 11.78
CA CYS A 26 -7.48 2.43 12.66
C CYS A 26 -8.97 2.14 12.42
N LEU A 27 -9.28 0.94 11.97
CA LEU A 27 -10.65 0.44 11.80
C LEU A 27 -10.95 -0.55 12.92
N VAL A 28 -12.18 -0.53 13.42
CA VAL A 28 -12.65 -1.44 14.44
C VAL A 28 -13.98 -2.01 13.97
N THR A 29 -14.10 -3.34 13.97
CA THR A 29 -15.35 -4.07 13.77
C THR A 29 -15.84 -4.62 15.10
N GLU A 30 -16.87 -5.44 15.11
CA GLU A 30 -17.36 -6.06 16.36
C GLU A 30 -16.30 -6.97 17.02
N THR A 31 -15.44 -7.59 16.21
CA THR A 31 -14.51 -8.65 16.66
C THR A 31 -13.04 -8.32 16.41
N ASN A 32 -12.72 -7.42 15.47
CA ASN A 32 -11.34 -7.18 15.04
C ASN A 32 -10.97 -5.70 15.01
N ARG A 33 -9.67 -5.44 15.06
CA ARG A 33 -9.06 -4.12 14.83
C ARG A 33 -8.07 -4.24 13.69
N TYR A 34 -8.07 -3.25 12.81
CA TYR A 34 -7.16 -3.14 11.69
C TYR A 34 -6.43 -1.80 11.70
N ASP A 35 -5.11 -1.82 11.68
CA ASP A 35 -4.30 -0.60 11.54
C ASP A 35 -3.67 -0.60 10.14
N PHE A 36 -4.11 0.31 9.27
CA PHE A 36 -3.62 0.44 7.91
C PHE A 36 -2.86 1.76 7.69
N SER A 37 -1.81 1.70 6.89
CA SER A 37 -1.23 2.87 6.22
C SER A 37 -1.49 2.79 4.73
N VAL A 38 -2.01 3.87 4.14
CA VAL A 38 -2.23 4.01 2.70
C VAL A 38 -1.31 5.11 2.19
N HIS A 39 -0.37 4.76 1.33
CA HIS A 39 0.53 5.71 0.69
C HIS A 39 0.18 5.86 -0.79
N TYR A 40 0.01 7.10 -1.22
CA TYR A 40 -0.24 7.46 -2.61
C TYR A 40 1.08 7.93 -3.23
N SER A 41 1.47 7.30 -4.34
CA SER A 41 2.71 7.60 -5.05
C SER A 41 2.45 7.69 -6.55
N GLN A 42 3.11 8.64 -7.20
CA GLN A 42 3.12 8.77 -8.64
C GLN A 42 3.90 7.63 -9.32
N PHE A 43 4.80 6.96 -8.59
CA PHE A 43 5.61 5.86 -9.10
C PHE A 43 4.87 4.51 -9.18
N PHE A 44 3.67 4.40 -8.60
CA PHE A 44 2.91 3.16 -8.57
C PHE A 44 1.82 3.05 -9.66
N CYS A 45 1.88 3.90 -10.69
CA CYS A 45 1.00 3.83 -11.87
C CYS A 45 -0.50 3.78 -11.52
N GLY A 46 -0.93 4.61 -10.57
CA GLY A 46 -2.33 4.67 -10.11
C GLY A 46 -2.70 3.67 -9.01
N LYS A 47 -1.76 2.82 -8.58
CA LYS A 47 -1.93 1.99 -7.37
C LYS A 47 -1.52 2.75 -6.12
N SER A 48 -2.10 2.35 -5.00
CA SER A 48 -1.68 2.80 -3.67
C SER A 48 -0.97 1.67 -2.94
N MET A 49 0.00 2.02 -2.09
CA MET A 49 0.67 1.07 -1.21
C MET A 49 -0.07 0.97 0.11
N ILE A 50 -0.71 -0.17 0.33
CA ILE A 50 -1.48 -0.48 1.53
C ILE A 50 -0.63 -1.35 2.44
N THR A 51 -0.40 -0.88 3.67
CA THR A 51 0.37 -1.60 4.69
C THR A 51 -0.51 -1.89 5.90
N CYS A 52 -0.67 -3.15 6.26
CA CYS A 52 -1.22 -3.56 7.55
C CYS A 52 -0.13 -3.39 8.61
N LEU A 53 -0.26 -2.40 9.49
CA LEU A 53 0.73 -2.07 10.51
C LEU A 53 0.85 -3.13 11.60
N GLN A 54 -0.17 -3.94 11.82
CA GLN A 54 -0.15 -5.04 12.80
C GLN A 54 0.64 -6.24 12.31
N SER A 55 0.59 -6.54 11.00
CA SER A 55 1.26 -7.70 10.41
C SER A 55 2.54 -7.35 9.64
N GLY A 56 2.75 -6.08 9.31
CA GLY A 56 3.80 -5.62 8.42
C GLY A 56 3.55 -5.96 6.94
N THR A 57 2.44 -6.63 6.61
CA THR A 57 2.11 -6.99 5.22
C THR A 57 1.83 -5.74 4.41
N MET A 58 2.45 -5.65 3.24
CA MET A 58 2.29 -4.56 2.29
C MET A 58 1.81 -5.11 0.94
N LEU A 59 0.88 -4.41 0.30
CA LEU A 59 0.40 -4.67 -1.05
C LEU A 59 0.27 -3.38 -1.86
N LEU A 60 0.55 -3.45 -3.16
CA LEU A 60 0.14 -2.42 -4.12
C LEU A 60 -1.24 -2.77 -4.67
N MET A 61 -2.22 -1.89 -4.46
CA MET A 61 -3.61 -2.12 -4.82
C MET A 61 -4.18 -0.95 -5.63
N SER A 62 -4.90 -1.26 -6.72
CA SER A 62 -5.80 -0.34 -7.40
C SER A 62 -7.25 -0.53 -6.94
N TYR A 63 -8.16 0.30 -7.44
CA TYR A 63 -9.60 0.15 -7.21
C TYR A 63 -10.12 -1.21 -7.73
N GLU A 64 -9.62 -1.69 -8.86
CA GLU A 64 -10.01 -2.97 -9.46
C GLU A 64 -9.55 -4.16 -8.60
N ASP A 65 -8.39 -4.04 -7.95
CA ASP A 65 -7.85 -5.10 -7.08
C ASP A 65 -8.77 -5.38 -5.88
N ILE A 66 -9.64 -4.44 -5.49
CA ILE A 66 -10.65 -4.62 -4.44
C ILE A 66 -11.61 -5.76 -4.79
N PHE A 67 -11.95 -5.94 -6.07
CA PHE A 67 -12.93 -6.96 -6.50
C PHE A 67 -12.27 -8.33 -6.76
N ASN A 68 -10.94 -8.40 -6.70
CA ASN A 68 -10.18 -9.64 -6.77
C ASN A 68 -9.70 -10.07 -5.37
N ASP A 69 -10.67 -10.46 -4.54
CA ASP A 69 -10.51 -10.71 -3.10
C ASP A 69 -9.45 -11.75 -2.74
N ASN A 70 -9.11 -12.67 -3.65
CA ASN A 70 -8.27 -13.83 -3.33
C ASN A 70 -6.89 -13.44 -2.75
N VAL A 71 -6.30 -12.35 -3.22
CA VAL A 71 -4.94 -11.96 -2.82
C VAL A 71 -4.94 -11.12 -1.55
N TRP A 72 -5.67 -10.00 -1.54
CA TRP A 72 -5.57 -9.02 -0.45
C TRP A 72 -6.27 -9.50 0.82
N VAL A 73 -7.42 -10.18 0.71
CA VAL A 73 -8.14 -10.75 1.87
C VAL A 73 -7.26 -11.76 2.60
N THR A 74 -6.63 -12.66 1.84
CA THR A 74 -5.73 -13.68 2.38
C THR A 74 -4.50 -13.05 3.04
N LYS A 75 -3.89 -12.06 2.39
CA LYS A 75 -2.65 -11.42 2.86
C LYS A 75 -2.87 -10.54 4.08
N PHE A 76 -3.98 -9.80 4.14
CA PHE A 76 -4.35 -9.00 5.29
C PHE A 76 -5.11 -9.79 6.37
N LYS A 77 -5.39 -11.08 6.12
CA LYS A 77 -6.08 -11.99 7.04
C LYS A 77 -7.45 -11.45 7.46
N ILE A 78 -8.18 -10.90 6.50
CA ILE A 78 -9.52 -10.37 6.74
C ILE A 78 -10.49 -11.56 6.82
N PRO A 79 -11.19 -11.77 7.94
CA PRO A 79 -12.18 -12.81 8.08
C PRO A 79 -13.44 -12.44 7.29
N ASN A 80 -14.24 -13.45 6.93
CA ASN A 80 -15.38 -13.26 6.02
C ASN A 80 -16.43 -12.30 6.59
N GLU A 81 -16.63 -12.27 7.91
CA GLU A 81 -17.57 -11.36 8.57
C GLU A 81 -17.21 -9.87 8.40
N ASP A 82 -15.93 -9.54 8.27
CA ASP A 82 -15.46 -8.17 8.14
C ASP A 82 -15.26 -7.76 6.67
N LEU A 83 -15.32 -8.71 5.74
CA LEU A 83 -14.91 -8.53 4.35
C LEU A 83 -15.58 -7.31 3.68
N GLU A 84 -16.91 -7.21 3.77
CA GLU A 84 -17.65 -6.13 3.11
C GLU A 84 -17.37 -4.77 3.76
N LEU A 85 -17.16 -4.69 5.08
CA LEU A 85 -16.79 -3.45 5.77
C LEU A 85 -15.41 -2.96 5.32
N ILE A 86 -14.45 -3.88 5.22
CA ILE A 86 -13.09 -3.56 4.77
C ILE A 86 -13.07 -3.22 3.27
N LYS A 87 -13.90 -3.87 2.45
CA LYS A 87 -14.09 -3.50 1.04
C LYS A 87 -14.61 -2.08 0.90
N GLU A 88 -15.64 -1.68 1.65
CA GLU A 88 -16.18 -0.32 1.59
C GLU A 88 -15.13 0.72 1.98
N PHE A 89 -14.32 0.43 3.00
CA PHE A 89 -13.17 1.27 3.32
C PHE A 89 -12.18 1.37 2.15
N PHE A 90 -11.78 0.24 1.55
CA PHE A 90 -10.84 0.27 0.43
C PHE A 90 -11.42 0.94 -0.82
N LYS A 91 -12.72 0.84 -1.09
CA LYS A 91 -13.37 1.61 -2.17
C LYS A 91 -13.19 3.10 -1.93
N SER A 92 -13.44 3.58 -0.70
CA SER A 92 -13.21 4.99 -0.35
C SER A 92 -11.73 5.38 -0.39
N ALA A 93 -10.83 4.50 0.05
CA ALA A 93 -9.40 4.80 0.13
C ALA A 93 -8.68 4.75 -1.22
N LEU A 94 -9.15 3.93 -2.15
CA LEU A 94 -8.54 3.70 -3.46
C LEU A 94 -9.33 4.34 -4.61
N THR A 95 -10.49 4.96 -4.34
CA THR A 95 -11.11 5.85 -5.32
C THR A 95 -10.10 6.94 -5.65
N PRO A 96 -9.73 7.11 -6.93
CA PRO A 96 -8.78 8.13 -7.30
C PRO A 96 -9.30 9.49 -6.83
N LEU A 97 -8.47 10.27 -6.13
CA LEU A 97 -8.80 11.66 -5.76
C LEU A 97 -8.96 12.58 -6.99
N TYR A 98 -8.88 12.03 -8.20
CA TYR A 98 -9.15 12.72 -9.46
C TYR A 98 -10.66 12.91 -9.67
N SER A 99 -11.31 13.64 -8.77
CA SER A 99 -12.46 14.45 -9.15
C SER A 99 -12.19 15.89 -8.68
N ASP A 100 -11.88 16.75 -9.66
CA ASP A 100 -12.10 18.20 -9.67
C ASP A 100 -11.04 19.20 -9.13
N SER A 101 -9.78 18.87 -8.84
CA SER A 101 -8.83 19.94 -8.43
C SER A 101 -7.33 19.74 -8.71
N LEU A 102 -6.97 19.43 -9.95
CA LEU A 102 -5.62 19.75 -10.45
C LEU A 102 -5.74 20.64 -11.69
N GLN A 103 -6.14 21.89 -11.45
CA GLN A 103 -5.64 23.03 -12.23
C GLN A 103 -4.38 23.53 -11.53
N TYR A 104 -3.21 23.21 -12.07
CA TYR A 104 -1.99 23.99 -11.90
C TYR A 104 -1.29 24.05 -13.25
#